data_AF-W4Q8G9-F1
#
_entry.id   AF-W4Q8G9-F1
#
_cell.length_a   1.000
_cell.length_b   1.000
_cell.length_c   1.000
_cell.angle_alpha   90.00
_cell.angle_beta   90.00
_cell.angle_gamma   90.00
#
_symmetry.space_group_name_H-M   'P 1'
#
loop_
_entity.id
_entity.type
_entity.pdbx_description
1 polymer ?
#
loop_
_entity_poly.entity_id
_entity_poly.type
_entity_poly.pdbx_seq_one_letter_code
_entity_poly.pdbx_strand_id
1 'polypeptide(L)'
;MNYQLIRCDMENPGDVSALKTLIEKEEVRPESIKAIIAQTEGDGYARGYSTLAFQVLLSEYLGISHEEVFDTIPMMMIGKVGGLMTPHYTLFIKEEAGKEQDKKGKRFAFGVASTPVLEKDQIGTLAQVDLVADAVATAMADAGIASLDDVKCVEVKCHGGLVEQWRKLHQLSA
;
A
#
# COMPACT_ATOMS: atom_id res chain seq x y z
N MET A 1 -16.29 -7.76 -9.47
CA MET A 1 -15.36 -7.42 -8.37
C MET A 1 -16.13 -7.00 -7.14
N ASN A 2 -15.77 -7.54 -5.99
CA ASN A 2 -16.18 -7.08 -4.66
C ASN A 2 -14.98 -6.45 -3.97
N TYR A 3 -15.14 -5.23 -3.45
CA TYR A 3 -14.09 -4.49 -2.76
C TYR A 3 -14.47 -4.30 -1.30
N GLN A 4 -13.53 -4.58 -0.40
CA GLN A 4 -13.73 -4.44 1.04
C GLN A 4 -12.55 -3.71 1.67
N LEU A 5 -12.86 -2.90 2.68
CA LEU A 5 -11.89 -2.32 3.59
C LEU A 5 -12.12 -2.89 4.99
N ILE A 6 -11.07 -3.38 5.61
CA ILE A 6 -11.12 -3.82 7.01
C ILE A 6 -10.07 -3.03 7.77
N ARG A 7 -10.51 -2.27 8.77
CA ARG A 7 -9.62 -1.59 9.71
C ARG A 7 -9.38 -2.49 10.91
N CYS A 8 -8.13 -2.66 11.28
CA CYS A 8 -7.69 -3.35 12.47
C CYS A 8 -6.83 -2.41 13.32
N ASP A 9 -7.05 -2.40 14.62
CA ASP A 9 -6.19 -1.66 15.54
C ASP A 9 -4.86 -2.40 15.74
N MET A 10 -3.83 -1.67 16.18
CA MET A 10 -2.50 -2.21 16.47
C MET A 10 -2.09 -1.82 17.89
N GLU A 11 -1.59 -2.76 18.67
CA GLU A 11 -1.00 -2.46 19.98
C GLU A 11 0.43 -1.87 19.89
N ASN A 12 1.16 -2.20 18.82
CA ASN A 12 2.51 -1.72 18.51
C ASN A 12 2.78 -1.87 16.99
N PRO A 13 3.88 -1.34 16.42
CA PRO A 13 4.10 -1.35 14.98
C PRO A 13 4.18 -2.74 14.34
N GLY A 14 4.59 -3.76 15.11
CA GLY A 14 4.68 -5.15 14.65
C GLY A 14 3.40 -5.96 14.87
N ASP A 15 2.35 -5.36 15.42
CA ASP A 15 1.11 -6.08 15.73
C ASP A 15 0.27 -6.33 14.48
N VAL A 16 0.36 -7.58 14.00
CA VAL A 16 -0.45 -8.13 12.90
C VAL A 16 -1.38 -9.25 13.38
N SER A 17 -1.62 -9.33 14.69
CA SER A 17 -2.40 -10.41 15.33
C SER A 17 -3.87 -10.45 14.86
N ALA A 18 -4.48 -9.29 14.64
CA ALA A 18 -5.84 -9.19 14.11
C ALA A 18 -5.94 -9.76 12.67
N LEU A 19 -4.98 -9.42 11.79
CA LEU A 19 -4.90 -9.98 10.44
C LEU A 19 -4.71 -11.50 10.48
N LYS A 20 -3.80 -11.98 11.33
CA LYS A 20 -3.61 -13.43 11.54
C LYS A 20 -4.92 -14.10 11.92
N THR A 21 -5.65 -13.52 12.87
CA THR A 21 -6.95 -14.04 13.31
C THR A 21 -7.98 -14.06 12.18
N LEU A 22 -8.05 -13.00 11.36
CA LEU A 22 -8.95 -12.93 10.20
C LEU A 22 -8.64 -14.01 9.17
N ILE A 23 -7.36 -14.29 8.92
CA ILE A 23 -6.93 -15.35 8.01
C ILE A 23 -7.27 -16.73 8.59
N GLU A 24 -6.92 -16.99 9.86
CA GLU A 24 -7.17 -18.29 10.52
C GLU A 24 -8.66 -18.62 10.66
N LYS A 25 -9.52 -17.60 10.73
CA LYS A 25 -10.99 -17.76 10.73
C LYS A 25 -11.61 -17.82 9.34
N GLU A 26 -10.78 -17.77 8.29
CA GLU A 26 -11.22 -17.75 6.89
C GLU A 26 -12.11 -16.53 6.54
N GLU A 27 -12.04 -15.45 7.34
CA GLU A 27 -12.76 -14.20 7.09
C GLU A 27 -12.07 -13.36 6.02
N VAL A 28 -10.75 -13.51 5.86
CA VAL A 28 -9.94 -12.87 4.82
C VAL A 28 -9.04 -13.90 4.18
N ARG A 29 -9.12 -14.04 2.85
CA ARG A 29 -8.11 -14.79 2.09
C ARG A 29 -6.85 -13.94 1.92
N PRO A 30 -5.65 -14.43 2.26
CA PRO A 30 -4.39 -13.71 2.07
C PRO A 30 -4.21 -13.18 0.65
N GLU A 31 -4.58 -13.97 -0.36
CA GLU A 31 -4.44 -13.67 -1.78
C GLU A 31 -5.38 -12.54 -2.24
N SER A 32 -6.47 -12.31 -1.52
CA SER A 32 -7.43 -11.23 -1.79
C SER A 32 -6.90 -9.87 -1.32
N ILE A 33 -5.86 -9.80 -0.48
CA ILE A 33 -5.26 -8.55 0.02
C ILE A 33 -4.41 -7.92 -1.09
N LYS A 34 -4.74 -6.70 -1.50
CA LYS A 34 -4.08 -5.99 -2.61
C LYS A 34 -3.30 -4.75 -2.19
N ALA A 35 -3.58 -4.19 -1.01
CA ALA A 35 -2.78 -3.12 -0.43
C ALA A 35 -3.01 -3.03 1.09
N ILE A 36 -2.06 -2.41 1.78
CA ILE A 36 -2.13 -2.13 3.21
C ILE A 36 -1.72 -0.68 3.46
N ILE A 37 -2.55 0.06 4.19
CA ILE A 37 -2.19 1.39 4.71
C ILE A 37 -2.21 1.33 6.22
N ALA A 38 -1.10 1.66 6.88
CA ALA A 38 -0.99 1.66 8.33
C ALA A 38 -0.59 3.03 8.87
N GLN A 39 -1.17 3.36 10.02
CA GLN A 39 -0.73 4.42 10.90
C GLN A 39 0.03 3.79 12.07
N THR A 40 1.35 3.93 12.06
CA THR A 40 2.24 3.39 13.07
C THR A 40 2.61 4.47 14.10
N GLU A 41 2.85 4.06 15.34
CA GLU A 41 3.60 4.92 16.27
C GLU A 41 5.06 5.08 15.81
N GLY A 42 5.78 6.01 16.42
CA GLY A 42 7.21 6.22 16.14
C GLY A 42 7.52 6.83 14.76
N ASP A 43 8.70 6.53 14.24
CA ASP A 43 9.32 7.21 13.10
C ASP A 43 9.60 6.25 11.91
N GLY A 44 10.69 6.49 11.16
CA GLY A 44 11.15 5.63 10.08
C GLY A 44 11.35 4.16 10.48
N TYR A 45 11.86 3.90 11.69
CA TYR A 45 12.15 2.55 12.15
C TYR A 45 10.87 1.76 12.40
N ALA A 46 9.87 2.37 13.03
CA ALA A 46 8.58 1.76 13.27
C ALA A 46 7.85 1.42 11.96
N ARG A 47 7.96 2.29 10.95
CA ARG A 47 7.42 2.02 9.61
C ARG A 47 8.06 0.77 8.97
N GLY A 48 9.39 0.69 8.99
CA GLY A 48 10.12 -0.46 8.45
C GLY A 48 9.83 -1.75 9.22
N TYR A 49 9.73 -1.67 10.55
CA TYR A 49 9.37 -2.81 11.39
C TYR A 49 7.95 -3.32 11.10
N SER A 50 6.99 -2.40 10.92
CA SER A 50 5.62 -2.77 10.55
C SER A 50 5.57 -3.47 9.19
N THR A 51 6.24 -2.92 8.18
CA THR A 51 6.38 -3.58 6.87
C THR A 51 6.93 -5.00 7.01
N LEU A 52 8.02 -5.18 7.77
CA LEU A 52 8.61 -6.50 7.99
C LEU A 52 7.64 -7.47 8.68
N ALA A 53 6.86 -7.00 9.65
CA ALA A 53 5.88 -7.84 10.35
C ALA A 53 4.80 -8.37 9.38
N PHE A 54 4.30 -7.53 8.46
CA PHE A 54 3.38 -7.98 7.41
C PHE A 54 4.04 -8.94 6.42
N GLN A 55 5.29 -8.68 5.99
CA GLN A 55 6.03 -9.56 5.09
C GLN A 55 6.17 -10.97 5.69
N VAL A 56 6.59 -11.06 6.96
CA VAL A 56 6.76 -12.34 7.67
C VAL A 56 5.44 -13.08 7.73
N LEU A 57 4.37 -12.44 8.19
CA LEU A 57 3.07 -13.11 8.31
C LEU A 57 2.54 -13.58 6.95
N LEU A 58 2.48 -12.69 5.96
CA LEU A 58 1.86 -12.99 4.67
C LEU A 58 2.68 -13.99 3.86
N SER A 59 4.01 -13.98 3.98
CA SER A 59 4.86 -14.97 3.31
C SER A 59 4.53 -16.41 3.71
N GLU A 60 4.21 -16.64 4.98
CA GLU A 60 3.86 -17.96 5.50
C GLU A 60 2.54 -18.46 4.88
N TYR A 61 1.52 -17.60 4.84
CA TYR A 61 0.22 -17.97 4.30
C TYR A 61 0.16 -18.02 2.77
N LEU A 62 0.95 -17.19 2.09
CA LEU A 62 1.02 -17.14 0.62
C LEU A 62 2.01 -18.16 0.04
N GLY A 63 2.94 -18.68 0.84
CA GLY A 63 3.98 -19.60 0.37
C GLY A 63 5.01 -18.94 -0.56
N ILE A 64 5.25 -17.64 -0.38
CA ILE A 64 6.20 -16.83 -1.18
C ILE A 64 7.24 -16.17 -0.26
N SER A 65 8.30 -15.60 -0.82
CA SER A 65 9.33 -14.90 -0.05
C SER A 65 8.84 -13.56 0.53
N HIS A 66 9.53 -13.04 1.56
CA HIS A 66 9.25 -11.71 2.11
C HIS A 66 9.38 -10.60 1.06
N GLU A 67 10.34 -10.73 0.16
CA GLU A 67 10.60 -9.79 -0.94
C GLU A 67 9.43 -9.80 -1.93
N GLU A 68 8.98 -10.99 -2.34
CA GLU A 68 7.82 -11.12 -3.24
C GLU A 68 6.52 -10.56 -2.62
N VAL A 69 6.32 -10.71 -1.30
CA VAL A 69 5.19 -10.04 -0.61
C VAL A 69 5.28 -8.52 -0.79
N PHE A 70 6.47 -7.94 -0.57
CA PHE A 70 6.68 -6.50 -0.62
C PHE A 70 6.52 -5.94 -2.04
N ASP A 71 6.97 -6.68 -3.04
CA ASP A 71 6.85 -6.30 -4.44
C ASP A 71 5.41 -6.42 -4.97
N THR A 72 4.62 -7.34 -4.41
CA THR A 72 3.26 -7.64 -4.89
C THR A 72 2.18 -6.87 -4.15
N ILE A 73 2.37 -6.55 -2.87
CA ILE A 73 1.38 -5.88 -2.03
C ILE A 73 1.93 -4.51 -1.62
N PRO A 74 1.51 -3.41 -2.28
CA PRO A 74 1.89 -2.07 -1.87
C PRO A 74 1.53 -1.80 -0.40
N MET A 75 2.53 -1.43 0.40
CA MET A 75 2.39 -1.13 1.82
C MET A 75 2.76 0.34 2.12
N MET A 76 1.76 1.13 2.51
CA MET A 76 1.96 2.51 2.96
C MET A 76 1.96 2.58 4.48
N MET A 77 3.15 2.47 5.07
CA MET A 77 3.33 2.74 6.49
C MET A 77 3.56 4.23 6.69
N ILE A 78 2.65 4.87 7.41
CA ILE A 78 2.68 6.28 7.80
C ILE A 78 3.03 6.31 9.28
N GLY A 79 4.09 7.04 9.62
CA GLY A 79 4.58 7.12 10.99
C GLY A 79 3.96 8.28 11.74
N LYS A 80 4.16 8.28 13.06
CA LYS A 80 3.71 9.29 14.02
C LYS A 80 2.19 9.36 14.19
N VAL A 81 1.63 8.40 14.92
CA VAL A 81 0.36 8.66 15.60
C VAL A 81 0.56 9.65 16.75
N GLY A 82 0.13 10.89 16.55
CA GLY A 82 0.20 11.96 17.54
C GLY A 82 -1.17 12.29 18.12
N GLY A 83 -1.20 12.75 19.37
CA GLY A 83 -2.42 13.23 20.01
C GLY A 83 -3.43 12.10 20.25
N LEU A 84 -4.61 12.20 19.62
CA LEU A 84 -5.74 11.28 19.80
C LEU A 84 -5.79 10.17 18.74
N MET A 85 -4.83 10.12 17.81
CA MET A 85 -4.79 9.07 16.78
C MET A 85 -4.33 7.74 17.40
N THR A 86 -5.04 6.67 17.08
CA THR A 86 -4.68 5.31 17.51
C THR A 86 -3.92 4.58 16.40
N PRO A 87 -2.88 3.79 16.73
CA PRO A 87 -2.23 2.92 15.76
C PRO A 87 -3.24 1.93 15.15
N HIS A 88 -3.24 1.80 13.83
CA HIS A 88 -4.14 0.91 13.10
C HIS A 88 -3.63 0.67 11.67
N TYR A 89 -4.13 -0.38 11.03
CA TYR A 89 -4.01 -0.57 9.58
C TYR A 89 -5.36 -0.82 8.93
N THR A 90 -5.41 -0.54 7.64
CA THR A 90 -6.54 -0.86 6.77
C THR A 90 -6.08 -1.80 5.68
N LEU A 91 -6.75 -2.95 5.60
CA LEU A 91 -6.59 -3.93 4.53
C LEU A 91 -7.48 -3.51 3.35
N PHE A 92 -6.91 -3.50 2.15
CA PHE A 92 -7.63 -3.29 0.91
C PHE A 92 -7.79 -4.63 0.21
N ILE A 93 -9.02 -5.13 0.16
CA ILE A 93 -9.34 -6.49 -0.28
C ILE A 93 -10.13 -6.43 -1.58
N LYS A 94 -9.67 -7.17 -2.60
CA LYS A 94 -10.32 -7.31 -3.91
C LYS A 94 -10.61 -8.78 -4.16
N GLU A 95 -11.89 -9.11 -4.29
CA GLU A 95 -12.34 -10.47 -4.58
C GLU A 95 -13.14 -10.52 -5.87
N GLU A 96 -13.08 -11.64 -6.57
CA GLU A 96 -14.00 -11.90 -7.65
C GLU A 96 -15.42 -11.94 -7.11
N ALA A 97 -16.32 -11.19 -7.74
CA ALA A 97 -17.72 -11.24 -7.34
C ALA A 97 -18.29 -12.59 -7.79
N GLY A 98 -19.03 -13.27 -6.90
CA GLY A 98 -19.94 -14.34 -7.32
C GLY A 98 -21.06 -13.82 -8.24
N LYS A 99 -22.12 -14.61 -8.44
CA LYS A 99 -23.30 -14.21 -9.25
C LYS A 99 -23.67 -12.74 -8.99
N GLU A 100 -23.81 -11.97 -10.07
CA GLU A 100 -24.12 -10.54 -10.05
C GLU A 100 -25.21 -10.25 -9.02
N GLN A 101 -24.82 -9.57 -7.94
CA GLN A 101 -25.81 -8.87 -7.15
C GLN A 101 -26.25 -7.69 -8.02
N ASP A 102 -27.53 -7.66 -8.36
CA ASP A 102 -28.21 -6.65 -9.18
C ASP A 102 -28.23 -5.29 -8.46
N LYS A 103 -27.03 -4.77 -8.18
CA LYS A 103 -26.77 -3.57 -7.39
C LYS A 103 -26.59 -2.41 -8.35
N LYS A 104 -27.66 -1.63 -8.53
CA LYS A 104 -27.62 -0.40 -9.33
C LYS A 104 -26.75 0.68 -8.65
N GLY A 105 -25.99 1.41 -9.47
CA GLY A 105 -25.21 2.60 -9.09
C GLY A 105 -23.73 2.35 -8.73
N LYS A 106 -22.94 3.42 -8.67
CA LYS A 106 -21.52 3.39 -8.33
C LYS A 106 -21.29 2.86 -6.91
N ARG A 107 -20.16 2.18 -6.69
CA ARG A 107 -19.74 1.63 -5.39
C ARG A 107 -18.24 1.91 -5.20
N PHE A 108 -17.76 1.67 -3.98
CA PHE A 108 -16.33 1.74 -3.71
C PHE A 108 -15.57 0.77 -4.61
N ALA A 109 -14.50 1.27 -5.21
CA ALA A 109 -13.52 0.53 -5.98
C ALA A 109 -12.16 1.15 -5.72
N PHE A 110 -11.12 0.34 -5.78
CA PHE A 110 -9.74 0.79 -5.73
C PHE A 110 -8.92 -0.01 -6.71
N GLY A 111 -7.78 0.55 -7.11
CA GLY A 111 -6.79 -0.14 -7.90
C GLY A 111 -5.41 0.22 -7.41
N VAL A 112 -4.44 -0.61 -7.76
CA VAL A 112 -3.06 -0.49 -7.30
C VAL A 112 -2.11 -0.52 -8.49
N ALA A 113 -1.03 0.26 -8.41
CA ALA A 113 0.03 0.24 -9.40
C ALA A 113 1.32 0.73 -8.74
N SER A 114 2.45 0.23 -9.25
CA SER A 114 3.79 0.69 -8.89
C SER A 114 4.43 1.31 -10.12
N THR A 115 5.18 2.39 -9.93
CA THR A 115 6.09 2.89 -10.96
C THR A 115 7.23 1.89 -11.16
N PRO A 116 7.95 1.93 -12.29
CA PRO A 116 9.32 1.42 -12.34
C PRO A 116 10.18 2.02 -11.21
N VAL A 117 11.31 1.38 -10.91
CA VAL A 117 12.31 1.96 -9.99
C VAL A 117 12.81 3.27 -10.60
N LEU A 118 12.70 4.35 -9.83
CA LEU A 118 13.20 5.65 -10.26
C LEU A 118 14.71 5.72 -10.09
N GLU A 119 15.37 6.30 -11.10
CA GLU A 119 16.76 6.74 -10.98
C GLU A 119 16.87 7.91 -10.01
N LYS A 120 18.05 8.08 -9.41
CA LYS A 120 18.26 9.08 -8.35
C LYS A 120 18.03 10.52 -8.81
N ASP A 121 18.37 10.82 -10.04
CA ASP A 121 18.20 12.13 -10.68
C ASP A 121 16.77 12.37 -11.16
N GLN A 122 15.92 11.35 -11.20
CA GLN A 122 14.50 11.48 -11.51
C GLN A 122 13.67 11.90 -10.29
N ILE A 123 14.15 11.64 -9.07
CA ILE A 123 13.45 11.96 -7.82
C ILE A 123 13.28 13.48 -7.68
N GLY A 124 12.04 13.94 -7.53
CA GLY A 124 11.68 15.34 -7.39
C GLY A 124 11.61 16.12 -8.72
N THR A 125 11.66 15.42 -9.86
CA THR A 125 11.64 16.05 -11.20
C THR A 125 10.34 15.78 -11.95
N LEU A 126 10.19 16.39 -13.13
CA LEU A 126 9.07 16.10 -14.04
C LEU A 126 9.03 14.63 -14.47
N ALA A 127 10.18 13.95 -14.55
CA ALA A 127 10.20 12.52 -14.85
C ALA A 127 9.45 11.70 -13.79
N GLN A 128 9.56 12.06 -12.51
CA GLN A 128 8.75 11.43 -11.46
C GLN A 128 7.26 11.75 -11.60
N VAL A 129 6.91 12.98 -12.01
CA VAL A 129 5.51 13.38 -12.23
C VAL A 129 4.88 12.52 -13.33
N ASP A 130 5.57 12.36 -14.45
CA ASP A 130 5.09 11.57 -15.59
C ASP A 130 4.91 10.09 -15.20
N LEU A 131 5.90 9.50 -14.50
CA LEU A 131 5.81 8.11 -14.03
C LEU A 131 4.66 7.89 -13.05
N VAL A 132 4.42 8.84 -12.13
CA VAL A 132 3.29 8.77 -11.20
C VAL A 132 1.97 8.92 -11.94
N ALA A 133 1.88 9.81 -12.94
CA ALA A 133 0.68 9.96 -13.75
C ALA A 133 0.32 8.67 -14.50
N ASP A 134 1.31 7.99 -15.09
CA ASP A 134 1.13 6.70 -15.75
C ASP A 134 0.67 5.60 -14.79
N ALA A 135 1.25 5.55 -13.58
CA ALA A 135 0.84 4.62 -12.53
C ALA A 135 -0.60 4.88 -12.06
N VAL A 136 -1.00 6.15 -11.92
CA VAL A 136 -2.39 6.52 -11.57
C VAL A 136 -3.36 6.08 -12.66
N ALA A 137 -3.03 6.28 -13.94
CA ALA A 137 -3.85 5.80 -15.05
C ALA A 137 -3.98 4.26 -15.04
N THR A 138 -2.89 3.56 -14.72
CA THR A 138 -2.88 2.09 -14.57
C THR A 138 -3.75 1.64 -13.39
N ALA A 139 -3.66 2.30 -12.24
CA ALA A 139 -4.47 2.01 -11.07
C ALA A 139 -5.97 2.28 -11.32
N MET A 140 -6.30 3.34 -12.08
CA MET A 140 -7.68 3.60 -12.50
C MET A 140 -8.21 2.48 -13.39
N ALA A 141 -7.41 1.98 -14.34
CA ALA A 141 -7.77 0.86 -15.18
C ALA A 141 -7.97 -0.44 -14.36
N ASP A 142 -7.08 -0.75 -13.42
CA ASP A 142 -7.23 -1.88 -12.50
C ASP A 142 -8.51 -1.80 -11.64
N ALA A 143 -8.90 -0.59 -11.24
CA ALA A 143 -10.13 -0.33 -10.50
C ALA A 143 -11.41 -0.40 -11.36
N GLY A 144 -11.27 -0.34 -12.70
CA GLY A 144 -12.39 -0.18 -13.63
C GLY A 144 -13.03 1.21 -13.61
N ILE A 145 -12.27 2.24 -13.24
CA ILE A 145 -12.74 3.64 -13.17
C ILE A 145 -12.42 4.35 -14.48
N ALA A 146 -13.46 4.68 -15.26
CA ALA A 146 -13.30 5.30 -16.59
C ALA A 146 -13.25 6.83 -16.58
N SER A 147 -13.76 7.49 -15.52
CA SER A 147 -13.81 8.95 -15.42
C SER A 147 -13.04 9.46 -14.21
N LEU A 148 -12.29 10.55 -14.40
CA LEU A 148 -11.61 11.26 -13.31
C LEU A 148 -12.59 11.80 -12.26
N ASP A 149 -13.82 12.13 -12.66
CA ASP A 149 -14.86 12.59 -11.73
C ASP A 149 -15.21 11.55 -10.67
N ASP A 150 -14.90 10.28 -10.91
CA ASP A 150 -15.15 9.17 -9.99
C ASP A 150 -13.97 8.86 -9.07
N VAL A 151 -12.80 9.44 -9.33
CA VAL A 151 -11.64 9.33 -8.45
C VAL A 151 -11.81 10.27 -7.26
N LYS A 152 -11.80 9.72 -6.05
CA LYS A 152 -12.01 10.49 -4.80
C LYS A 152 -10.76 10.64 -3.94
N CYS A 153 -9.79 9.76 -4.11
CA CYS A 153 -8.51 9.81 -3.41
C CYS A 153 -7.45 9.08 -4.23
N VAL A 154 -6.21 9.56 -4.17
CA VAL A 154 -5.02 8.88 -4.71
C VAL A 154 -3.93 8.96 -3.64
N GLU A 155 -3.52 7.80 -3.15
CA GLU A 155 -2.45 7.69 -2.15
C GLU A 155 -1.16 7.25 -2.83
N VAL A 156 -0.09 8.04 -2.68
CA VAL A 156 1.21 7.75 -3.33
C VAL A 156 2.29 7.62 -2.26
N LYS A 157 2.94 6.45 -2.22
CA LYS A 157 4.16 6.27 -1.43
C LYS A 157 5.35 6.65 -2.31
N CYS A 158 6.09 7.68 -1.91
CA CYS A 158 7.29 8.12 -2.61
C CYS A 158 8.56 7.91 -1.78
N HIS A 159 9.69 7.82 -2.48
CA HIS A 159 11.01 7.79 -1.88
C HIS A 159 11.37 9.18 -1.34
N GLY A 160 11.80 9.26 -0.09
CA GLY A 160 12.53 10.42 0.42
C GLY A 160 14.01 10.23 0.11
N GLY A 161 14.62 11.10 -0.70
CA GLY A 161 16.03 10.97 -1.05
C GLY A 161 16.90 10.82 0.21
N LEU A 162 17.73 9.78 0.27
CA LEU A 162 18.65 9.57 1.40
C LEU A 162 19.75 10.64 1.38
N VAL A 163 20.20 11.10 2.54
CA VAL A 163 21.29 12.09 2.67
C VAL A 163 22.55 11.67 1.90
N GLU A 164 22.83 10.38 1.83
CA GLU A 164 23.95 9.82 1.06
C GLU A 164 23.72 9.88 -0.46
N GLN A 165 22.47 9.82 -0.93
CA GLN A 165 22.11 10.00 -2.34
C GLN A 165 22.35 11.46 -2.78
N TRP A 166 22.06 12.44 -1.91
CA TRP A 166 22.37 13.85 -2.17
C TRP A 166 23.88 14.15 -2.19
N ARG A 167 24.67 13.51 -1.32
CA ARG A 167 26.14 13.69 -1.29
C ARG A 167 26.82 13.29 -2.61
N LYS A 168 26.36 12.23 -3.28
CA LYS A 168 26.92 11.81 -4.58
C LYS A 168 26.54 12.74 -5.73
N LEU A 169 25.33 13.31 -5.72
CA LEU A 169 24.91 14.31 -6.71
C LEU A 169 25.78 15.57 -6.66
N HIS A 170 26.16 16.02 -5.47
CA HIS A 170 27.09 17.15 -5.31
C HIS A 170 28.54 16.86 -5.73
N GLN A 171 28.95 15.60 -5.80
CA GLN A 171 30.28 15.21 -6.30
C GLN A 171 30.35 15.09 -7.82
N LEU A 172 29.20 14.90 -8.50
CA LEU A 172 29.11 14.87 -9.96
C LEU A 172 28.94 16.26 -10.59
N SER A 173 28.71 17.28 -9.76
CA SER A 173 28.53 18.67 -10.16
C SER A 173 29.75 19.57 -9.84
N ALA A 174 30.88 18.96 -9.46
CA ALA A 174 32.19 19.58 -9.27
C ALA A 174 33.22 18.98 -10.23
#